data_AF-A0A563VNT8-F1
#
_entry.id   AF-A0A563VNT8-F1
#
_cell.length_a   1.000
_cell.length_b   1.000
_cell.length_c   1.000
_cell.angle_alpha   90.00
_cell.angle_beta   90.00
_cell.angle_gamma   90.00
#
_symmetry.space_group_name_H-M   'P 1'
#
loop_
_entity.id
_entity.type
_entity.pdbx_description
1 polymer ?
#
loop_
_entity_poly.entity_id
_entity_poly.type
_entity_poly.pdbx_seq_one_letter_code
_entity_poly.pdbx_strand_id
1 'polypeptide(L)'
;MISLNTQVFLSLNSSSLTESEAPQPNIDWTSHPQWNHQIGWKYVLNNVRLLIQPSLLLWLIFPWLEIFPNSSLLLGLHNLIDSINQFPTLLLSG
;
A
#
# COMPACT_ATOMS: atom_id res chain seq x y z
N MET A 1 -26.92 9.31 -3.24
CA MET A 1 -26.47 8.05 -2.61
C MET A 1 -26.18 7.07 -3.73
N ILE A 2 -24.92 6.72 -3.95
CA ILE A 2 -24.52 5.80 -5.02
C ILE A 2 -24.40 4.43 -4.35
N SER A 3 -25.25 3.48 -4.75
CA SER A 3 -25.25 2.13 -4.20
C SER A 3 -24.04 1.36 -4.73
N LEU A 4 -23.23 0.79 -3.83
CA LEU A 4 -22.05 -0.02 -4.16
C LEU A 4 -22.39 -1.44 -4.69
N ASN A 5 -23.67 -1.69 -5.02
CA ASN A 5 -24.17 -3.00 -5.45
C ASN A 5 -24.08 -3.20 -6.98
N THR A 6 -23.18 -2.51 -7.67
CA THR A 6 -22.98 -2.70 -9.11
C THR A 6 -22.25 -4.02 -9.38
N GLN A 7 -22.79 -4.79 -10.32
CA GLN A 7 -22.26 -6.11 -10.73
C GLN A 7 -20.76 -6.09 -11.07
N VAL A 8 -20.25 -4.94 -11.54
CA VAL A 8 -18.84 -4.71 -11.83
C VAL A 8 -17.98 -4.87 -10.56
N PHE A 9 -18.39 -4.28 -9.42
CA PHE A 9 -17.66 -4.41 -8.16
C PHE A 9 -17.77 -5.82 -7.55
N LEU A 10 -18.91 -6.49 -7.73
CA LEU A 10 -19.07 -7.89 -7.32
C LEU A 10 -18.13 -8.81 -8.13
N SER A 11 -17.98 -8.55 -9.43
CA SER A 11 -17.09 -9.32 -10.31
C SER A 11 -15.60 -9.15 -9.99
N LEU A 12 -15.21 -7.95 -9.51
CA LEU A 12 -13.85 -7.68 -9.02
C LEU A 12 -13.55 -8.45 -7.73
N ASN A 13 -14.52 -8.56 -6.82
CA ASN A 13 -14.34 -9.34 -5.59
C ASN A 13 -14.19 -10.84 -5.89
N SER A 14 -14.94 -11.36 -6.87
CA SER A 14 -14.82 -12.78 -7.26
C SER A 14 -13.54 -13.15 -7.99
N SER A 15 -12.85 -12.19 -8.63
CA SER A 15 -11.62 -12.44 -9.39
C SER A 15 -10.36 -12.44 -8.52
N SER A 16 -10.48 -12.09 -7.24
CA SER A 16 -9.39 -12.11 -6.25
C SER A 16 -8.99 -13.51 -5.77
N LEU A 17 -9.71 -14.57 -6.13
CA LEU A 17 -9.49 -15.92 -5.58
C LEU A 17 -8.55 -16.82 -6.40
N THR A 18 -7.89 -16.29 -7.43
CA THR A 18 -6.76 -16.99 -8.08
C THR A 18 -5.46 -16.40 -7.57
N GLU A 19 -5.17 -16.69 -6.31
CA GLU A 19 -3.90 -16.43 -5.66
C GLU A 19 -2.85 -17.35 -6.28
N SER A 20 -2.06 -16.80 -7.20
CA SER A 20 -0.81 -17.43 -7.62
C SER A 20 0.09 -17.43 -6.40
N GLU A 21 0.22 -18.60 -5.79
CA GLU A 21 1.02 -18.95 -4.61
C GLU A 21 2.52 -18.75 -4.89
N ALA A 22 2.94 -17.49 -5.05
CA ALA A 22 4.33 -17.11 -4.88
C ALA A 22 4.58 -17.00 -3.37
N PRO A 23 5.70 -17.53 -2.84
CA PRO A 23 6.05 -17.36 -1.44
C PRO A 23 6.31 -15.87 -1.20
N GLN A 24 5.28 -15.14 -0.79
CA GLN A 24 5.43 -13.78 -0.36
C GLN A 24 6.19 -13.80 0.96
N PRO A 25 7.22 -12.96 1.12
CA PRO A 25 7.86 -12.82 2.42
C PRO A 25 6.77 -12.48 3.44
N ASN A 26 6.74 -13.23 4.55
CA ASN A 26 5.84 -12.97 5.66
C ASN A 26 6.31 -11.68 6.36
N ILE A 27 6.06 -10.55 5.72
CA ILE A 27 6.40 -9.22 6.22
C ILE A 27 5.33 -8.84 7.23
N ASP A 28 5.73 -8.75 8.49
CA ASP A 28 4.88 -8.16 9.51
C ASP A 28 4.90 -6.63 9.38
N TRP A 29 3.98 -6.10 8.60
CA TRP A 29 3.76 -4.66 8.41
C TRP A 29 3.53 -3.90 9.72
N THR A 30 2.98 -4.59 10.72
CA THR A 30 2.64 -4.00 12.02
C THR A 30 3.87 -3.81 12.91
N SER A 31 5.00 -4.44 12.57
CA SER A 31 6.30 -4.22 13.20
C SER A 31 6.93 -2.85 12.89
N HIS A 32 6.32 -2.03 12.02
CA HIS A 32 6.85 -0.69 11.75
C HIS A 32 6.87 0.16 13.04
N PRO A 33 7.98 0.87 13.38
CA PRO A 33 8.12 1.56 14.67
C PRO A 33 7.04 2.61 14.98
N GLN A 34 6.44 3.17 13.93
CA GLN A 34 5.36 4.16 14.05
C GLN A 34 3.96 3.56 13.87
N TRP A 35 3.85 2.24 13.69
CA TRP A 35 2.57 1.56 13.57
C TRP A 35 1.82 1.66 14.90
N ASN A 36 0.56 2.09 14.82
CA ASN A 36 -0.27 2.26 16.00
C ASN A 36 -1.29 1.13 16.09
N HIS A 37 -1.19 0.34 17.16
CA HIS A 37 -2.06 -0.80 17.44
C HIS A 37 -3.34 -0.43 18.20
N GLN A 38 -3.54 0.86 18.51
CA GLN A 38 -4.72 1.32 19.23
C GLN A 38 -5.93 1.45 18.31
N ILE A 39 -7.12 1.34 18.91
CA ILE A 39 -8.40 1.43 18.21
C ILE A 39 -8.84 2.91 18.14
N GLY A 40 -9.28 3.34 16.97
CA GLY A 40 -9.84 4.69 16.76
C GLY A 40 -9.34 5.33 15.47
N TRP A 41 -10.18 6.20 14.89
CA TRP A 41 -9.95 6.81 13.58
C TRP A 41 -8.59 7.53 13.47
N LYS A 42 -8.13 8.18 14.55
CA LYS A 42 -6.84 8.88 14.56
C LYS A 42 -5.66 7.93 14.34
N TYR A 43 -5.71 6.75 14.95
CA TYR A 43 -4.66 5.73 14.84
C TYR A 43 -4.70 5.02 13.49
N VAL A 44 -5.91 4.78 12.98
CA VAL A 44 -6.12 4.32 11.60
C VAL A 44 -5.53 5.31 10.60
N LEU A 45 -5.82 6.61 10.73
CA LEU A 45 -5.23 7.64 9.85
C LEU A 45 -3.70 7.71 9.95
N ASN A 46 -3.13 7.49 11.13
CA ASN A 46 -1.67 7.38 11.27
C ASN A 46 -1.11 6.20 10.47
N ASN A 47 -1.73 5.03 10.55
CA ASN A 47 -1.27 3.86 9.82
C ASN A 47 -1.47 4.02 8.30
N VAL A 48 -2.59 4.60 7.87
CA VAL A 48 -2.84 4.97 6.46
C VAL A 48 -1.79 5.96 5.95
N ARG A 49 -1.41 6.96 6.77
CA ARG A 49 -0.33 7.89 6.45
C ARG A 49 0.98 7.13 6.18
N LEU A 50 1.32 6.13 6.99
CA LEU A 50 2.55 5.35 6.81
C LEU A 50 2.54 4.59 5.48
N LEU A 51 1.41 4.01 5.09
CA LEU A 51 1.28 3.27 3.82
C LEU A 51 1.41 4.19 2.60
N ILE A 52 0.86 5.40 2.66
CA ILE A 52 0.88 6.36 1.54
C ILE A 52 2.22 7.11 1.44
N GLN A 53 2.97 7.21 2.54
CA GLN A 53 4.16 8.04 2.65
C GLN A 53 5.24 7.76 1.57
N PRO A 54 5.58 6.50 1.22
CA PRO A 54 6.60 6.23 0.20
C PRO A 54 6.21 6.69 -1.20
N SER A 55 4.92 6.61 -1.53
CA SER A 55 4.39 7.19 -2.77
C SER A 55 4.57 8.71 -2.78
N LEU A 56 4.19 9.41 -1.70
CA LEU A 56 4.40 10.86 -1.61
C LEU A 56 5.88 11.25 -1.70
N LEU A 57 6.77 10.45 -1.10
CA LEU A 57 8.21 10.66 -1.17
C LEU A 57 8.74 10.54 -2.60
N LEU A 58 8.28 9.55 -3.37
CA LEU A 58 8.64 9.40 -4.77
C LEU A 58 8.26 10.65 -5.57
N TRP A 59 7.04 11.16 -5.38
CA TRP A 59 6.57 12.38 -6.04
C TRP A 59 7.42 13.61 -5.67
N LEU A 60 7.88 13.71 -4.42
CA LEU A 60 8.73 14.80 -3.96
C LEU A 60 10.15 14.74 -4.57
N ILE A 61 10.68 13.52 -4.74
CA ILE A 61 12.03 13.30 -5.26
C ILE A 61 12.07 13.31 -6.79
N PHE A 62 10.95 12.99 -7.46
CA PHE A 62 10.89 12.85 -8.92
C PHE A 62 11.48 14.05 -9.70
N PRO A 63 11.19 15.33 -9.37
CA PRO A 63 11.80 16.46 -10.08
C PRO A 63 13.33 16.52 -9.93
N TRP A 64 13.87 16.04 -8.81
CA TRP A 64 15.32 15.98 -8.59
C TRP A 64 15.98 14.88 -9.41
N LEU A 65 15.27 13.79 -9.69
CA LEU A 65 15.74 12.71 -10.56
C LEU A 65 15.85 13.15 -12.03
N GLU A 66 15.09 14.16 -12.45
CA GLU A 66 15.26 14.76 -13.79
C GLU A 66 16.60 15.50 -13.91
N ILE A 67 17.05 16.14 -12.82
CA ILE A 67 18.32 16.89 -12.76
C ILE A 67 19.50 15.94 -12.52
N PHE A 68 19.31 14.95 -11.63
CA PHE A 68 20.31 13.97 -11.25
C PHE A 68 19.80 12.55 -11.52
N PRO A 69 19.94 12.04 -12.76
CA PRO A 69 19.38 10.75 -13.14
C PRO A 69 20.00 9.62 -12.31
N ASN A 70 19.15 8.96 -11.52
CA ASN A 70 19.54 7.80 -10.71
C ASN A 70 18.45 6.72 -10.80
N SER A 71 18.62 5.80 -11.75
CA SER A 71 17.69 4.70 -11.99
C SER A 71 17.60 3.71 -10.83
N SER A 72 18.69 3.55 -10.06
CA SER A 72 18.71 2.63 -8.92
C SER A 72 17.85 3.12 -7.77
N LEU A 73 17.85 4.43 -7.51
CA LEU A 73 17.00 5.04 -6.50
C LEU A 73 15.51 4.96 -6.90
N LEU A 74 15.21 5.26 -8.17
CA LEU A 74 13.84 5.12 -8.71
C LEU A 74 13.32 3.69 -8.58
N LEU A 75 14.12 2.70 -9.00
CA LEU A 75 13.79 1.29 -8.92
C LEU A 75 13.60 0.85 -7.45
N GLY A 76 14.48 1.28 -6.55
CA GLY A 76 14.39 0.97 -5.13
C GLY A 76 13.10 1.51 -4.49
N LEU A 77 12.72 2.76 -4.80
CA LEU A 77 11.47 3.35 -4.33
C LEU A 77 10.24 2.64 -4.92
N HIS A 78 10.28 2.26 -6.20
CA HIS A 78 9.20 1.51 -6.84
C HIS A 78 8.99 0.16 -6.15
N ASN A 79 10.07 -0.61 -5.95
CA ASN A 79 10.00 -1.91 -5.28
C ASN A 79 9.47 -1.80 -3.83
N LEU A 80 9.83 -0.72 -3.13
CA LEU A 80 9.30 -0.44 -1.80
C LEU A 80 7.79 -0.18 -1.83
N ILE A 81 7.32 0.64 -2.77
CA ILE A 81 5.89 0.93 -2.96
C ILE A 81 5.13 -0.34 -3.32
N ASP A 82 5.66 -1.15 -4.24
CA ASP A 82 5.06 -2.44 -4.62
C ASP A 82 4.93 -3.37 -3.42
N SER A 83 5.97 -3.45 -2.60
CA SER A 83 5.92 -4.24 -1.36
C SER A 83 4.78 -3.75 -0.47
N ILE A 84 4.69 -2.43 -0.21
CA ILE A 84 3.66 -1.85 0.66
C ILE A 84 2.25 -2.07 0.11
N ASN A 85 2.08 -2.02 -1.22
CA ASN A 85 0.79 -2.26 -1.86
C ASN A 85 0.33 -3.73 -1.77
N GLN A 86 1.21 -4.66 -1.42
CA GLN A 86 0.84 -6.04 -1.09
C GLN A 86 0.20 -6.16 0.31
N PHE A 87 0.08 -5.06 1.06
CA PHE A 87 -0.60 -5.06 2.35
C PHE A 87 -2.04 -5.60 2.20
N PRO A 88 -2.44 -6.64 2.99
CA PRO A 88 -3.75 -7.25 2.85
C PRO A 88 -4.86 -6.24 3.10
N THR A 89 -5.73 -6.03 2.12
CA THR A 89 -6.91 -5.15 2.23
C THR A 89 -7.88 -5.58 3.33
N LEU A 90 -7.83 -6.86 3.74
CA LEU A 90 -8.68 -7.45 4.79
C LEU A 90 -8.33 -7.01 6.23
N LEU A 91 -7.19 -6.38 6.47
CA LEU A 91 -6.85 -5.82 7.80
C LEU A 91 -7.59 -4.51 8.11
N LEU A 92 -8.27 -3.90 7.13
CA LEU A 92 -9.07 -2.68 7.30
C LEU A 92 -10.55 -2.95 7.63
N SER A 93 -11.00 -4.20 7.71
CA SER A 93 -12.42 -4.56 7.96
C SER A 93 -12.73 -5.00 9.41
N GLY A 94 -11.92 -4.57 10.39
CA GLY A 94 -12.16 -4.80 11.82
C GLY A 94 -13.01 -3.73 12.47
#